data_AF-A0A2K4G0N7-F1
#
_entry.id   AF-A0A2K4G0N7-F1
#
_cell.length_a   1.000
_cell.length_b   1.000
_cell.length_c   1.000
_cell.angle_alpha   90.00
_cell.angle_beta   90.00
_cell.angle_gamma   90.00
#
_symmetry.space_group_name_H-M   'P 1'
#
loop_
_entity.id
_entity.type
_entity.pdbx_description
1 polymer ?
#
loop_
_entity_poly.entity_id
_entity_poly.type
_entity_poly.pdbx_seq_one_letter_code
_entity_poly.pdbx_strand_id
1 'polypeptide(L)'
;TLFLDVYPLHVFYKERGLGALETCLELRQNIYGHDQYPVLWPVGQETLKFGHDYKEILQAFEAIEAGNIAKSVDHLAWHEQRNILQPAMYSDQLLVTLLRGNHFSYVTNFPSGVAQAIELTLASQCRPVNDERTIGFSNNPVADLSDIHQRMPFVLKAAAQFDELLHDSNRYQIEQALRDIAAGAGVR
;
A
#
# COMPACT_ATOMS: atom_id res chain seq x y z
N THR A 1 0.95 -5.33 -14.11
CA THR A 1 2.01 -4.59 -13.40
C THR A 1 1.42 -4.01 -12.13
N LEU A 2 2.06 -4.21 -10.98
CA LEU A 2 1.70 -3.53 -9.74
C LEU A 2 2.02 -2.04 -9.93
N PHE A 3 1.03 -1.16 -9.80
CA PHE A 3 1.23 0.29 -9.84
C PHE A 3 1.01 0.81 -8.41
N LEU A 4 2.00 1.55 -7.89
CA LEU A 4 1.94 2.19 -6.58
C LEU A 4 2.20 3.67 -6.78
N ASP A 5 1.22 4.52 -6.53
CA ASP A 5 1.35 5.96 -6.75
C ASP A 5 2.34 6.59 -5.76
N VAL A 6 2.39 6.04 -4.55
CA VAL A 6 3.25 6.51 -3.44
C VAL A 6 4.76 6.38 -3.73
N TYR A 7 5.20 5.36 -4.46
CA TYR A 7 6.65 5.11 -4.64
C TYR A 7 7.34 6.22 -5.45
N PRO A 8 6.88 6.62 -6.66
CA PRO A 8 7.45 7.74 -7.39
C PRO A 8 7.41 9.07 -6.62
N LEU A 9 6.37 9.30 -5.82
CA LEU A 9 6.25 10.50 -4.97
C LEU A 9 7.35 10.52 -3.90
N HIS A 10 7.64 9.39 -3.25
CA HIS A 10 8.75 9.27 -2.30
C HIS A 10 10.10 9.50 -2.95
N VAL A 11 10.33 8.92 -4.13
CA VAL A 11 11.59 9.10 -4.85
C VAL A 11 11.80 10.57 -5.20
N PHE A 12 10.77 11.24 -5.72
CA PHE A 12 10.83 12.67 -6.01
C PHE A 12 11.13 13.51 -4.75
N TYR A 13 10.39 13.26 -3.66
CA TYR A 13 10.62 13.95 -2.38
C TYR A 13 12.05 13.73 -1.86
N LYS A 14 12.56 12.48 -1.91
CA LYS A 14 13.91 12.16 -1.46
C LYS A 14 14.99 12.89 -2.26
N GLU A 15 14.76 13.12 -3.56
CA GLU A 15 15.71 13.80 -4.43
C GLU A 15 15.60 15.33 -4.41
N ARG A 16 14.38 15.86 -4.24
CA ARG A 16 14.08 17.28 -4.46
C ARG A 16 13.59 18.04 -3.22
N GLY A 17 13.21 17.33 -2.16
CA GLY A 17 12.68 17.89 -0.91
C GLY A 17 11.22 18.34 -0.98
N LEU A 18 10.68 18.74 0.18
CA LEU A 18 9.27 19.12 0.34
C LEU A 18 8.86 20.31 -0.52
N GLY A 19 9.65 21.40 -0.56
CA GLY A 19 9.25 22.61 -1.30
C GLY A 19 9.11 22.39 -2.80
N ALA A 20 9.97 21.54 -3.38
CA ALA A 20 9.82 21.13 -4.77
C ALA A 20 8.61 20.21 -4.97
N LEU A 21 8.34 19.32 -4.02
CA LEU A 21 7.19 18.44 -4.07
C LEU A 21 5.90 19.26 -4.07
N GLU A 22 5.73 20.18 -3.12
CA GLU A 22 4.57 21.06 -2.99
C GLU A 22 4.33 21.84 -4.30
N THR A 23 5.37 22.45 -4.86
CA THR A 23 5.26 23.24 -6.10
C THR A 23 4.92 22.39 -7.31
N CYS A 24 5.43 21.15 -7.39
CA CYS A 24 5.29 20.30 -8.56
C CYS A 24 4.10 19.33 -8.50
N LEU A 25 3.46 19.15 -7.34
CA LEU A 25 2.46 18.11 -7.13
C LEU A 25 1.27 18.27 -8.07
N GLU A 26 0.69 19.47 -8.15
CA GLU A 26 -0.39 19.81 -9.09
C GLU A 26 0.06 19.65 -10.55
N LEU A 27 1.28 20.07 -10.86
CA LEU A 27 1.82 20.08 -12.22
C LEU A 27 2.06 18.67 -12.76
N ARG A 28 2.16 17.68 -11.87
CA ARG A 28 2.39 16.27 -12.21
C ARG A 28 1.39 15.76 -13.23
N GLN A 29 0.13 16.14 -13.17
CA GLN A 29 -0.88 15.69 -14.14
C GLN A 29 -0.51 16.01 -15.60
N ASN A 30 0.25 17.08 -15.84
CA ASN A 30 0.59 17.56 -17.17
C ASN A 30 1.66 16.73 -17.89
N ILE A 31 2.34 15.81 -17.18
CA ILE A 31 3.35 14.93 -17.80
C ILE A 31 2.72 13.64 -18.35
N TYR A 32 1.43 13.39 -18.07
CA TYR A 32 0.74 12.25 -18.67
C TYR A 32 0.64 12.40 -20.19
N GLY A 33 1.01 11.36 -20.94
CA GLY A 33 1.03 11.40 -22.40
C GLY A 33 2.20 12.17 -23.01
N HIS A 34 3.22 12.55 -22.22
CA HIS A 34 4.39 13.23 -22.74
C HIS A 34 5.28 12.28 -23.58
N ASP A 35 5.56 12.66 -24.83
CA ASP A 35 6.24 11.80 -25.82
C ASP A 35 7.65 11.35 -25.39
N GLN A 36 8.39 12.22 -24.70
CA GLN A 36 9.78 11.94 -24.28
C GLN A 36 9.86 11.16 -22.96
N TYR A 37 8.85 11.26 -22.10
CA TYR A 37 8.85 10.72 -20.74
C TYR A 37 7.50 10.09 -20.44
N PRO A 38 7.15 8.98 -21.11
CA PRO A 38 5.84 8.39 -20.98
C PRO A 38 5.65 7.86 -19.56
N VAL A 39 4.59 8.33 -18.89
CA VAL A 39 4.15 7.78 -17.61
C VAL A 39 3.41 6.48 -17.85
N LEU A 40 3.86 5.39 -17.21
CA LEU A 40 3.10 4.16 -17.15
C LEU A 40 1.93 4.30 -16.18
N TRP A 41 0.71 4.43 -16.72
CA TRP A 41 -0.52 4.55 -15.92
C TRP A 41 -1.56 3.49 -16.34
N PRO A 42 -1.43 2.25 -15.84
CA PRO A 42 -2.17 1.10 -16.39
C PRO A 42 -3.68 1.13 -16.10
N VAL A 43 -4.13 1.92 -15.12
CA VAL A 43 -5.55 2.06 -14.78
C VAL A 43 -6.34 2.90 -15.78
N GLY A 44 -5.65 3.68 -16.62
CA GLY A 44 -6.26 4.56 -17.62
C GLY A 44 -6.87 5.84 -17.02
N GLN A 45 -6.93 6.89 -17.84
CA GLN A 45 -7.45 8.21 -17.43
C GLN A 45 -8.96 8.23 -17.17
N GLU A 46 -9.70 7.31 -17.77
CA GLU A 46 -11.15 7.21 -17.58
C GLU A 46 -11.50 6.71 -16.18
N THR A 47 -10.72 5.75 -15.66
CA THR A 47 -10.92 5.16 -14.32
C THR A 47 -10.35 6.06 -13.23
N LEU A 48 -9.11 6.53 -13.41
CA LEU A 48 -8.40 7.35 -12.43
C LEU A 48 -7.43 8.27 -13.15
N LYS A 49 -7.68 9.58 -13.08
CA LYS A 49 -6.80 10.57 -13.68
C LYS A 49 -5.42 10.54 -13.02
N PHE A 50 -4.38 10.62 -13.84
CA PHE A 50 -3.01 10.65 -13.34
C PHE A 50 -2.70 12.00 -12.67
N GLY A 51 -1.94 11.96 -11.58
CA GLY A 51 -1.32 13.16 -11.01
C GLY A 51 -2.29 14.10 -10.31
N HIS A 52 -3.47 13.63 -9.89
CA HIS A 52 -4.34 14.42 -9.04
C HIS A 52 -3.68 14.68 -7.68
N ASP A 53 -3.78 15.93 -7.22
CA ASP A 53 -3.10 16.51 -6.07
C ASP A 53 -3.90 16.29 -4.78
N TYR A 54 -4.15 15.03 -4.45
CA TYR A 54 -4.82 14.69 -3.20
C TYR A 54 -4.03 15.24 -2.00
N LYS A 55 -4.72 15.98 -1.12
CA LYS A 55 -4.13 16.63 0.06
C LYS A 55 -3.33 15.67 0.95
N GLU A 56 -3.74 14.40 1.00
CA GLU A 56 -3.08 13.37 1.79
C GLU A 56 -1.61 13.20 1.38
N ILE A 57 -1.28 13.46 0.11
CA ILE A 57 0.10 13.40 -0.38
C ILE A 57 0.94 14.46 0.33
N LEU A 58 0.57 15.74 0.23
CA LEU A 58 1.36 16.82 0.84
C LEU A 58 1.42 16.66 2.37
N GLN A 59 0.30 16.35 3.01
CA GLN A 59 0.21 16.09 4.45
C GLN A 59 1.17 14.98 4.91
N ALA A 60 1.33 13.94 4.10
CA ALA A 60 2.27 12.87 4.42
C ALA A 60 3.72 13.35 4.46
N PHE A 61 4.16 14.14 3.48
CA PHE A 61 5.54 14.61 3.42
C PHE A 61 5.81 15.74 4.41
N GLU A 62 4.83 16.58 4.71
CA GLU A 62 4.90 17.53 5.84
C GLU A 62 5.07 16.79 7.17
N ALA A 63 4.37 15.68 7.38
CA ALA A 63 4.54 14.85 8.57
C ALA A 63 5.94 14.23 8.67
N ILE A 64 6.59 13.90 7.53
CA ILE A 64 8.00 13.46 7.52
C ILE A 64 8.92 14.59 7.99
N GLU A 65 8.78 15.81 7.45
CA GLU A 65 9.58 16.97 7.87
C GLU A 65 9.39 17.31 9.35
N ALA A 66 8.19 17.09 9.88
CA ALA A 66 7.89 17.25 11.31
C ALA A 66 8.39 16.10 12.19
N GLY A 67 9.03 15.07 11.62
CA GLY A 67 9.54 13.90 12.34
C GLY A 67 8.46 12.89 12.76
N ASN A 68 7.24 12.98 12.23
CA ASN A 68 6.13 12.09 12.54
C ASN A 68 5.88 11.07 11.43
N ILE A 69 6.74 10.05 11.39
CA ILE A 69 6.71 9.00 10.36
C ILE A 69 5.41 8.19 10.40
N ALA A 70 4.93 7.81 11.59
CA ALA A 70 3.67 7.07 11.73
C ALA A 70 2.49 7.84 11.11
N LYS A 71 2.43 9.16 11.32
CA LYS A 71 1.40 10.01 10.72
C LYS A 71 1.55 10.15 9.21
N SER A 72 2.79 10.23 8.71
CA SER A 72 3.07 10.19 7.28
C SER A 72 2.55 8.90 6.63
N VAL A 73 2.85 7.75 7.23
CA VAL A 73 2.38 6.44 6.75
C VAL A 73 0.85 6.35 6.76
N ASP A 74 0.17 6.87 7.79
CA ASP A 74 -1.30 6.96 7.82
C ASP A 74 -1.84 7.77 6.62
N HIS A 75 -1.31 8.96 6.36
CA HIS A 75 -1.72 9.77 5.21
C HIS A 75 -1.49 9.07 3.86
N LEU A 76 -0.34 8.43 3.68
CA LEU A 76 -0.02 7.68 2.46
C LEU A 76 -0.90 6.45 2.29
N ALA A 77 -1.21 5.76 3.38
CA ALA A 77 -2.13 4.63 3.36
C ALA A 77 -3.52 5.09 2.94
N TRP A 78 -4.02 6.23 3.47
CA TRP A 78 -5.28 6.79 3.01
C TRP A 78 -5.26 7.16 1.53
N HIS A 79 -4.20 7.83 1.07
CA HIS A 79 -4.03 8.15 -0.36
C HIS A 79 -4.09 6.88 -1.22
N GLU A 80 -3.22 5.91 -0.96
CA GLU A 80 -3.12 4.71 -1.77
C GLU A 80 -4.41 3.87 -1.68
N GLN A 81 -4.95 3.64 -0.48
CA GLN A 81 -6.12 2.76 -0.32
C GLN A 81 -7.42 3.38 -0.80
N ARG A 82 -7.64 4.68 -0.61
CA ARG A 82 -8.89 5.36 -0.96
C ARG A 82 -8.83 6.02 -2.33
N ASN A 83 -7.77 6.76 -2.62
CA ASN A 83 -7.74 7.61 -3.82
C ASN A 83 -7.21 6.83 -5.03
N ILE A 84 -6.40 5.80 -4.80
CA ILE A 84 -5.77 5.00 -5.86
C ILE A 84 -6.46 3.64 -6.03
N LEU A 85 -6.39 2.78 -5.01
CA LEU A 85 -6.85 1.39 -5.12
C LEU A 85 -8.38 1.26 -5.11
N GLN A 86 -9.11 2.16 -4.44
CA GLN A 86 -10.57 2.10 -4.43
C GLN A 86 -11.15 2.26 -5.84
N PRO A 87 -10.87 3.33 -6.60
CA PRO A 87 -11.39 3.45 -7.96
C PRO A 87 -10.75 2.45 -8.93
N ALA A 88 -9.47 2.11 -8.75
CA ALA A 88 -8.76 1.23 -9.68
C ALA A 88 -9.11 -0.26 -9.55
N MET A 89 -9.53 -0.71 -8.36
CA MET A 89 -9.73 -2.12 -8.06
C MET A 89 -10.99 -2.36 -7.24
N TYR A 90 -11.10 -1.75 -6.06
CA TYR A 90 -12.14 -2.13 -5.09
C TYR A 90 -13.55 -1.57 -5.40
N SER A 91 -13.70 -0.85 -6.51
CA SER A 91 -15.01 -0.45 -7.04
C SER A 91 -15.47 -1.32 -8.22
N ASP A 92 -14.63 -2.25 -8.69
CA ASP A 92 -15.01 -3.22 -9.72
C ASP A 92 -15.86 -4.34 -9.11
N GLN A 93 -17.13 -4.43 -9.52
CA GLN A 93 -18.09 -5.36 -8.93
C GLN A 93 -17.70 -6.83 -9.08
N LEU A 94 -17.04 -7.19 -10.19
CA LEU A 94 -16.59 -8.56 -10.42
C LEU A 94 -15.48 -8.92 -9.43
N LEU A 95 -14.47 -8.06 -9.30
CA LEU A 95 -13.38 -8.25 -8.33
C LEU A 95 -13.92 -8.28 -6.89
N VAL A 96 -14.81 -7.37 -6.53
CA VAL A 96 -15.45 -7.35 -5.20
C VAL A 96 -16.15 -8.67 -4.91
N THR A 97 -16.93 -9.18 -5.87
CA THR A 97 -17.62 -10.47 -5.74
C THR A 97 -16.64 -11.63 -5.55
N LEU A 98 -15.55 -11.65 -6.32
CA LEU A 98 -14.50 -12.67 -6.21
C LEU A 98 -13.79 -12.62 -4.87
N LEU A 99 -13.44 -11.42 -4.37
CA LEU A 99 -12.79 -11.23 -3.07
C LEU A 99 -13.69 -11.72 -1.93
N ARG A 100 -14.98 -11.35 -1.95
CA ARG A 100 -15.95 -11.80 -0.95
C ARG A 100 -16.17 -13.31 -1.01
N GLY A 101 -16.27 -13.89 -2.21
CA GLY A 101 -16.38 -15.33 -2.40
C GLY A 101 -15.17 -16.09 -1.85
N ASN A 102 -13.95 -15.61 -2.15
CA ASN A 102 -12.72 -16.16 -1.58
C ASN A 102 -12.72 -16.08 -0.06
N HIS A 103 -13.07 -14.92 0.51
CA HIS A 103 -13.07 -14.72 1.96
C HIS A 103 -14.07 -15.64 2.66
N PHE A 104 -15.31 -15.69 2.15
CA PHE A 104 -16.35 -16.59 2.67
C PHE A 104 -15.89 -18.05 2.64
N SER A 105 -15.37 -18.51 1.50
CA SER A 105 -14.87 -19.88 1.32
C SER A 105 -13.71 -20.20 2.27
N TYR A 106 -12.75 -19.28 2.44
CA TYR A 106 -11.63 -19.44 3.37
C TYR A 106 -12.11 -19.56 4.83
N VAL A 107 -12.98 -18.65 5.27
CA VAL A 107 -13.43 -18.61 6.68
C VAL A 107 -14.36 -19.78 7.03
N THR A 108 -15.25 -20.17 6.11
CA THR A 108 -16.24 -21.24 6.36
C THR A 108 -15.77 -22.63 5.96
N ASN A 109 -14.65 -22.71 5.22
CA ASN A 109 -14.21 -23.92 4.51
C ASN A 109 -15.29 -24.47 3.54
N PHE A 110 -16.17 -23.61 3.04
CA PHE A 110 -17.24 -23.98 2.11
C PHE A 110 -17.47 -22.91 1.01
N PRO A 111 -17.41 -23.28 -0.28
CA PRO A 111 -16.93 -24.57 -0.79
C PRO A 111 -15.46 -24.79 -0.38
N SER A 112 -15.10 -26.03 -0.03
CA SER A 112 -13.72 -26.37 0.30
C SER A 112 -12.85 -26.34 -0.96
N GLY A 113 -11.62 -25.84 -0.88
CA GLY A 113 -10.73 -25.82 -2.05
C GLY A 113 -9.61 -24.78 -1.99
N VAL A 114 -9.46 -24.03 -3.07
CA VAL A 114 -8.29 -23.16 -3.37
C VAL A 114 -8.31 -21.79 -2.68
N ALA A 115 -9.35 -21.47 -1.90
CA ALA A 115 -9.45 -20.18 -1.23
C ALA A 115 -8.25 -19.91 -0.33
N GLN A 116 -7.76 -18.67 -0.38
CA GLN A 116 -6.59 -18.24 0.36
C GLN A 116 -6.95 -17.20 1.41
N ALA A 117 -6.17 -17.18 2.49
CA ALA A 117 -6.28 -16.15 3.50
C ALA A 117 -6.00 -14.77 2.89
N ILE A 118 -6.69 -13.75 3.39
CA ILE A 118 -6.33 -12.35 3.13
C ILE A 118 -5.42 -11.93 4.28
N GLU A 119 -4.12 -11.90 4.02
CA GLU A 119 -3.08 -11.72 5.03
C GLU A 119 -1.97 -10.78 4.53
N LEU A 120 -1.38 -10.06 5.47
CA LEU A 120 -0.14 -9.33 5.28
C LEU A 120 0.93 -9.98 6.14
N THR A 121 2.00 -10.46 5.49
CA THR A 121 3.12 -11.10 6.18
C THR A 121 4.35 -10.20 6.11
N LEU A 122 4.81 -9.73 7.26
CA LEU A 122 6.03 -8.94 7.46
C LEU A 122 7.26 -9.87 7.55
N ALA A 123 7.36 -10.80 6.59
CA ALA A 123 8.48 -11.70 6.43
C ALA A 123 8.73 -11.93 4.94
N SER A 124 9.96 -12.27 4.58
CA SER A 124 10.35 -12.59 3.20
C SER A 124 9.84 -13.93 2.68
N GLN A 125 8.96 -14.58 3.43
CA GLN A 125 8.46 -15.91 3.13
C GLN A 125 7.08 -15.81 2.49
N CYS A 126 6.83 -16.62 1.47
CA CYS A 126 5.53 -16.68 0.80
C CYS A 126 4.47 -17.45 1.62
N ARG A 127 4.81 -17.91 2.83
CA ARG A 127 3.90 -18.65 3.71
C ARG A 127 3.69 -17.87 5.01
N PRO A 128 2.49 -17.95 5.60
CA PRO A 128 2.22 -17.38 6.92
C PRO A 128 3.22 -17.91 7.95
N VAL A 129 3.64 -17.05 8.87
CA VAL A 129 4.48 -17.45 9.99
C VAL A 129 3.71 -17.24 11.29
N ASN A 130 3.72 -18.25 12.15
CA ASN A 130 2.95 -18.27 13.40
C ASN A 130 3.67 -17.52 14.54
N ASP A 131 4.25 -16.37 14.25
CA ASP A 131 5.00 -15.55 15.22
C ASP A 131 4.67 -14.06 15.10
N GLU A 132 3.38 -13.77 15.02
CA GLU A 132 2.77 -12.43 14.96
C GLU A 132 3.06 -11.63 13.70
N ARG A 133 4.12 -11.94 12.94
CA ARG A 133 4.48 -11.27 11.68
C ARG A 133 3.45 -11.43 10.56
N THR A 134 2.47 -12.31 10.71
CA THR A 134 1.33 -12.42 9.81
C THR A 134 0.08 -11.81 10.43
N ILE A 135 -0.47 -10.79 9.77
CA ILE A 135 -1.74 -10.16 10.11
C ILE A 135 -2.80 -10.67 9.16
N GLY A 136 -3.84 -11.32 9.69
CA GLY A 136 -5.06 -11.66 8.95
C GLY A 136 -6.07 -10.52 8.92
N PHE A 137 -6.87 -10.49 7.85
CA PHE A 137 -7.91 -9.49 7.65
C PHE A 137 -9.08 -9.61 8.64
N SER A 138 -9.78 -10.74 8.63
CA SER A 138 -10.96 -10.99 9.47
C SER A 138 -11.27 -12.49 9.53
N ASN A 139 -11.97 -12.92 10.59
CA ASN A 139 -12.55 -14.26 10.70
C ASN A 139 -14.08 -14.23 10.56
N ASN A 140 -14.67 -13.09 10.18
CA ASN A 140 -16.09 -12.97 9.93
C ASN A 140 -16.39 -13.33 8.46
N PRO A 141 -17.20 -14.37 8.15
CA PRO A 141 -17.47 -14.80 6.79
C PRO A 141 -18.01 -13.72 5.83
N VAL A 142 -18.62 -12.67 6.38
CA VAL A 142 -19.21 -11.58 5.59
C VAL A 142 -18.36 -10.30 5.58
N ALA A 143 -17.14 -10.34 6.12
CA ALA A 143 -16.23 -9.20 6.03
C ALA A 143 -15.87 -8.90 4.56
N ASP A 144 -15.65 -7.63 4.27
CA ASP A 144 -15.50 -7.13 2.92
C ASP A 144 -14.23 -6.29 2.80
N LEU A 145 -13.20 -6.84 2.13
CA LEU A 145 -11.95 -6.11 1.90
C LEU A 145 -12.16 -4.90 1.00
N SER A 146 -13.21 -4.87 0.17
CA SER A 146 -13.48 -3.73 -0.69
C SER A 146 -14.06 -2.54 0.05
N ASP A 147 -14.66 -2.77 1.23
CA ASP A 147 -15.14 -1.73 2.13
C ASP A 147 -13.95 -1.04 2.80
N ILE A 148 -13.75 0.24 2.46
CA ILE A 148 -12.66 1.05 3.01
C ILE A 148 -12.68 1.12 4.54
N HIS A 149 -13.86 1.07 5.17
CA HIS A 149 -13.98 1.14 6.63
C HIS A 149 -13.53 -0.15 7.32
N GLN A 150 -13.55 -1.28 6.60
CA GLN A 150 -13.01 -2.55 7.09
C GLN A 150 -11.54 -2.72 6.67
N ARG A 151 -11.17 -2.27 5.46
CA ARG A 151 -9.81 -2.39 4.92
C ARG A 151 -8.80 -1.50 5.66
N MET A 152 -9.15 -0.25 5.96
CA MET A 152 -8.19 0.68 6.57
C MET A 152 -7.71 0.24 7.96
N PRO A 153 -8.55 -0.25 8.88
CA PRO A 153 -8.07 -0.82 10.14
C PRO A 153 -7.06 -1.96 9.94
N PHE A 154 -7.28 -2.83 8.96
CA PHE A 154 -6.35 -3.91 8.62
C PHE A 154 -5.01 -3.38 8.09
N VAL A 155 -5.03 -2.42 7.17
CA VAL A 155 -3.83 -1.79 6.60
C VAL A 155 -3.03 -1.05 7.68
N LEU A 156 -3.69 -0.26 8.51
CA LEU A 156 -3.04 0.52 9.57
C LEU A 156 -2.50 -0.37 10.69
N LYS A 157 -3.14 -1.52 10.97
CA LYS A 157 -2.58 -2.52 11.89
C LYS A 157 -1.25 -3.06 11.37
N ALA A 158 -1.13 -3.31 10.07
CA ALA A 158 0.14 -3.73 9.46
C ALA A 158 1.21 -2.63 9.47
N ALA A 159 0.82 -1.39 9.22
CA ALA A 159 1.72 -0.26 9.35
C ALA A 159 2.25 -0.10 10.79
N ALA A 160 1.36 -0.19 11.79
CA ALA A 160 1.73 -0.09 13.20
C ALA A 160 2.67 -1.21 13.63
N GLN A 161 2.42 -2.45 13.21
CA GLN A 161 3.32 -3.57 13.53
C GLN A 161 4.70 -3.38 12.89
N PHE A 162 4.76 -2.89 11.64
CA PHE A 162 6.04 -2.59 11.02
C PHE A 162 6.78 -1.45 11.76
N ASP A 163 6.05 -0.44 12.22
CA ASP A 163 6.61 0.64 13.03
C ASP A 163 7.19 0.13 14.37
N GLU A 164 6.49 -0.78 15.05
CA GLU A 164 7.00 -1.44 16.27
C GLU A 164 8.32 -2.19 15.98
N LEU A 165 8.38 -2.94 14.88
CA LEU A 165 9.58 -3.67 14.45
C LEU A 165 10.77 -2.73 14.21
N LEU A 166 10.53 -1.52 13.68
CA LEU A 166 11.59 -0.52 13.47
C LEU A 166 12.13 0.09 14.77
N HIS A 167 11.35 0.04 15.86
CA HIS A 167 11.73 0.61 17.15
C HIS A 167 12.25 -0.44 18.15
N ASP A 168 12.11 -1.73 17.85
CA ASP A 168 12.66 -2.81 18.67
C ASP A 168 14.19 -2.98 18.46
N SER A 169 14.81 -3.71 19.38
CA SER A 169 16.20 -4.18 19.35
C SER A 169 16.62 -4.87 18.05
N ASN A 170 15.66 -5.36 17.26
CA ASN A 170 15.86 -6.02 15.99
C ASN A 170 15.99 -5.08 14.78
N ARG A 171 15.92 -3.75 14.96
CA ARG A 171 16.04 -2.75 13.87
C ARG A 171 17.21 -3.01 12.92
N TYR A 172 18.38 -3.37 13.45
CA TYR A 172 19.57 -3.67 12.63
C TYR A 172 19.32 -4.82 11.64
N GLN A 173 18.58 -5.86 12.05
CA GLN A 173 18.27 -6.99 11.18
C GLN A 173 17.33 -6.56 10.04
N ILE A 174 16.38 -5.66 10.31
CA ILE A 174 15.48 -5.10 9.30
C ILE A 174 16.27 -4.24 8.32
N GLU A 175 17.13 -3.35 8.80
CA GLU A 175 17.98 -2.53 7.93
C GLU A 175 18.89 -3.40 7.06
N GLN A 176 19.46 -4.46 7.61
CA GLN A 176 20.28 -5.41 6.85
C GLN A 176 19.44 -6.13 5.79
N ALA A 177 18.25 -6.65 6.14
CA ALA A 177 17.36 -7.29 5.18
C ALA A 177 16.95 -6.35 4.04
N LEU A 178 16.69 -5.08 4.33
CA LEU A 178 16.40 -4.07 3.30
C LEU A 178 17.60 -3.82 2.39
N ARG A 179 18.82 -3.77 2.94
CA ARG A 179 20.07 -3.65 2.15
C ARG A 179 20.29 -4.88 1.26
N ASP A 180 20.05 -6.07 1.79
CA ASP A 180 20.21 -7.32 1.05
C ASP A 180 19.21 -7.42 -0.10
N ILE A 181 17.94 -7.03 0.13
CA ILE A 181 16.92 -6.91 -0.93
C ILE A 181 17.38 -5.91 -2.00
N ALA A 182 17.83 -4.72 -1.58
CA ALA A 182 18.28 -3.68 -2.51
C ALA A 182 19.51 -4.11 -3.32
N ALA A 183 20.38 -4.94 -2.75
CA ALA A 183 21.54 -5.52 -3.43
C ALA A 183 21.19 -6.75 -4.30
N GLY A 184 19.92 -7.18 -4.33
CA GLY A 184 19.49 -8.37 -5.07
C GLY A 184 19.95 -9.69 -4.44
N ALA A 185 20.43 -9.67 -3.19
CA ALA A 185 20.94 -10.85 -2.49
C ALA A 185 19.82 -11.74 -1.90
N GLY A 186 18.55 -11.32 -2.03
CA GLY A 186 17.40 -11.94 -1.38
C GLY A 186 17.38 -11.67 0.12
N VAL A 187 16.36 -12.14 0.83
CA VAL A 187 16.33 -12.13 2.30
C VAL A 187 16.75 -13.50 2.78
N ARG A 188 17.75 -13.58 3.66
CA ARG A 188 18.21 -14.81 4.27
C ARG A 188 17.49 -15.09 5.58
#